data_AF-A0A7Y5X7J5-F1
#
_entry.id   AF-A0A7Y5X7J5-F1
#
_cell.length_a   1.000
_cell.length_b   1.000
_cell.length_c   1.000
_cell.angle_alpha   90.00
_cell.angle_beta   90.00
_cell.angle_gamma   90.00
#
_symmetry.space_group_name_H-M   'P 1'
#
loop_
_entity.id
_entity.type
_entity.pdbx_description
1 polymer ?
#
loop_
_entity_poly.entity_id
_entity_poly.type
_entity_poly.pdbx_seq_one_letter_code
_entity_poly.pdbx_strand_id
1 'polypeptide(L)' 'MDKTYTCCSCFRTVPEDEAFVRSVNLTSTAWCRPCWFAKNAHLLVPQQRGQSTDEQQLRRRWLLRRRRFASGETTRR' A
#
# COMPACT_ATOMS: atom_id res chain seq x y z
N MET A 1 20.26 -16.98 9.48
CA MET A 1 20.03 -16.28 10.76
C MET A 1 18.64 -15.72 10.68
N ASP A 2 17.69 -16.31 11.40
CA ASP A 2 16.33 -15.80 11.45
C ASP A 2 16.34 -14.48 12.23
N LYS A 3 15.87 -13.41 11.58
CA LYS A 3 15.82 -12.10 12.20
C LYS A 3 14.63 -12.04 13.15
N THR A 4 14.84 -11.56 14.36
CA THR A 4 13.78 -11.39 15.35
C THR A 4 13.61 -9.92 15.71
N TYR A 5 12.37 -9.52 15.95
CA TYR A 5 12.00 -8.19 16.41
C TYR A 5 11.47 -8.22 17.84
N THR A 6 11.52 -7.10 18.53
CA THR A 6 10.89 -6.92 19.84
C THR A 6 9.60 -6.13 19.68
N CYS A 7 8.48 -6.67 20.15
CA CYS A 7 7.21 -5.95 20.10
C CYS A 7 7.27 -4.68 20.97
N CYS A 8 7.00 -3.52 20.39
CA CYS A 8 7.03 -2.23 21.08
C CYS A 8 6.00 -2.09 22.22
N SER A 9 4.94 -2.92 22.25
CA SER A 9 3.87 -2.80 23.25
C SER A 9 3.99 -3.81 24.39
N CYS A 10 4.34 -5.07 24.11
CA CYS A 10 4.42 -6.14 25.11
C CYS A 10 5.82 -6.73 25.29
N PHE A 11 6.81 -6.18 24.57
CA PHE A 11 8.23 -6.53 24.67
C PHE A 11 8.59 -8.00 24.36
N ARG A 12 7.63 -8.82 23.92
CA ARG A 12 7.89 -10.18 23.47
C ARG A 12 8.71 -10.19 22.18
N THR A 13 9.56 -11.19 22.02
CA THR A 13 10.26 -11.49 20.77
C THR A 13 9.26 -12.02 19.74
N VAL A 14 9.38 -11.55 18.50
CA VAL A 14 8.51 -11.91 17.37
C VAL A 14 9.42 -12.25 16.19
N PRO A 15 9.24 -13.38 15.51
CA PRO A 15 10.00 -13.71 14.32
C PRO A 15 9.62 -12.75 13.17
N GLU A 16 10.52 -12.56 12.21
CA GLU A 16 10.36 -11.58 11.12
C GLU A 16 9.10 -11.79 10.27
N ASP A 17 8.74 -13.04 10.01
CA ASP A 17 7.55 -13.44 9.26
C ASP A 17 6.22 -13.11 9.98
N GLU A 18 6.24 -12.99 11.30
CA GLU A 18 5.06 -12.64 12.11
C GLU A 18 5.03 -11.16 12.56
N ALA A 19 6.14 -10.43 12.40
CA ALA A 19 6.30 -9.08 12.89
C ALA A 19 5.62 -8.04 11.97
N PHE A 20 4.73 -7.23 12.56
CA PHE A 20 4.15 -6.08 11.87
C PHE A 20 5.10 -4.88 12.06
N VAL A 21 5.87 -4.55 11.03
CA VAL A 21 6.86 -3.46 11.08
C VAL A 21 6.33 -2.21 10.40
N ARG A 22 6.45 -1.05 11.04
CA ARG A 22 6.23 0.27 10.42
C ARG A 22 7.31 1.27 10.82
N SER A 23 7.59 2.22 9.93
CA SER A 23 8.39 3.39 10.26
C SER A 23 7.50 4.44 10.92
N VAL A 24 7.82 4.82 12.16
CA VAL A 24 7.17 5.91 12.91
C VAL A 24 8.26 6.88 13.33
N ASN A 25 8.17 8.15 12.93
CA ASN A 25 9.19 9.17 13.21
C ASN A 25 10.62 8.72 12.84
N LEU A 26 10.78 8.17 11.62
CA LEU A 26 12.05 7.61 11.11
C LEU A 26 12.62 6.44 11.91
N THR A 27 11.88 5.91 12.89
CA THR A 27 12.26 4.76 13.70
C THR A 27 11.48 3.53 13.24
N SER A 28 12.18 2.42 13.04
CA SER A 28 11.54 1.14 12.72
C SER A 28 10.95 0.53 13.99
N THR A 29 9.62 0.44 14.03
CA THR A 29 8.90 -0.09 15.18
C THR A 29 8.16 -1.37 14.78
N ALA A 30 8.30 -2.42 15.58
CA ALA A 30 7.68 -3.71 15.34
C ALA A 30 6.59 -4.00 16.38
N TRP A 31 5.53 -4.69 15.96
CA TRP A 31 4.48 -5.19 16.84
C TRP A 31 4.20 -6.66 16.58
N CYS A 32 3.80 -7.36 17.64
CA CYS A 32 3.20 -8.66 17.49
C CYS A 32 1.76 -8.55 17.00
N ARG A 33 1.23 -9.63 16.39
CA ARG A 33 -0.13 -9.67 15.84
C ARG A 33 -1.21 -9.19 16.83
N PRO A 34 -1.28 -9.65 18.10
CA PRO A 34 -2.30 -9.18 19.03
C PRO A 34 -2.22 -7.67 19.33
N CYS A 35 -1.02 -7.16 19.63
CA CYS A 35 -0.83 -5.73 19.93
C CYS A 35 -1.07 -4.86 18.71
N TRP A 36 -0.72 -5.33 17.51
CA TRP A 36 -1.00 -4.64 16.26
C TRP A 36 -2.50 -4.41 16.07
N PHE A 37 -3.30 -5.48 16.20
CA PHE A 37 -4.74 -5.38 16.04
C PHE A 37 -5.39 -4.61 17.20
N ALA A 38 -4.98 -4.81 18.45
CA ALA A 38 -5.51 -4.03 19.57
C ALA A 38 -5.31 -2.51 19.36
N LYS A 39 -4.17 -2.09 18.79
CA LYS A 39 -3.88 -0.68 18.53
C LYS A 39 -4.54 -0.12 17.27
N ASN A 40 -4.71 -0.95 16.23
CA ASN A 40 -5.18 -0.49 14.91
C ASN A 40 -6.61 -0.93 14.54
N ALA A 41 -7.29 -1.74 15.35
CA ALA A 41 -8.63 -2.27 15.05
C ALA A 41 -9.69 -1.19 14.84
N HIS A 42 -9.49 -0.01 15.43
CA HIS A 42 -10.45 1.11 15.36
C HIS A 42 -10.06 2.18 14.32
N LEU A 43 -9.00 1.97 13.54
CA LEU A 43 -8.66 2.89 12.47
C LEU A 43 -9.66 2.71 11.33
N LEU A 44 -10.60 3.64 11.23
CA LEU A 44 -11.43 3.81 10.05
C LEU A 44 -10.50 4.09 8.87
N VAL A 45 -10.29 3.08 8.02
CA VAL A 45 -9.63 3.28 6.74
C VAL A 45 -10.59 4.11 5.90
N PRO A 46 -10.25 5.36 5.54
CA PRO A 46 -11.12 6.16 4.69
C PRO A 46 -11.39 5.37 3.42
N GLN A 47 -12.67 5.25 3.06
CA GLN A 47 -13.03 4.58 1.82
C GLN A 47 -12.25 5.27 0.70
N GLN A 48 -11.54 4.47 -0.11
CA GLN A 48 -10.81 5.00 -1.25
C GLN A 48 -11.78 5.87 -2.05
N ARG A 49 -11.44 7.15 -2.26
CA ARG A 49 -12.30 8.04 -3.06
C ARG A 49 -12.56 7.33 -4.37
N GLY A 50 -13.84 7.14 -4.70
CA GLY A 50 -14.21 6.61 -6.00
C GLY A 50 -13.52 7.45 -7.07
N GLN A 51 -12.91 6.81 -8.06
CA GLN A 51 -12.32 7.53 -9.18
C GLN A 51 -13.39 8.45 -9.75
N SER A 52 -13.10 9.75 -9.82
CA SER A 52 -14.06 10.68 -10.40
C SER A 52 -14.37 10.26 -11.85
N THR A 53 -15.54 10.62 -12.35
CA THR A 53 -15.90 10.37 -13.75
C THR A 53 -14.82 10.93 -14.70
N ASP A 54 -14.19 12.05 -14.31
CA ASP A 54 -13.07 12.67 -15.04
C ASP A 54 -11.81 11.80 -15.02
N GLU A 55 -11.43 11.22 -13.87
CA GLU A 55 -10.30 10.29 -13.78
C GLU A 55 -10.51 9.02 -14.62
N GLN A 56 -11.75 8.52 -14.66
CA GLN A 56 -12.12 7.38 -15.49
C GLN A 56 -12.07 7.71 -16.98
N GLN A 57 -12.54 8.90 -17.37
CA GLN A 57 -12.46 9.40 -18.75
C GLN A 57 -11.00 9.61 -19.19
N LEU A 58 -10.17 10.21 -18.32
CA LEU A 58 -8.74 10.39 -18.57
C LEU A 58 -8.04 9.03 -18.75
N ARG A 59 -8.30 8.06 -17.88
CA ARG A 59 -7.77 6.69 -18.03
C ARG A 59 -8.18 6.05 -19.36
N ARG A 60 -9.47 6.12 -19.73
CA ARG A 60 -9.95 5.61 -21.03
C ARG A 60 -9.25 6.28 -22.20
N ARG A 61 -9.13 7.61 -22.19
CA ARG A 61 -8.46 8.39 -23.25
C ARG A 61 -6.98 8.02 -23.36
N TRP A 62 -6.28 7.89 -22.23
CA TRP A 62 -4.89 7.44 -22.19
C TRP A 62 -4.71 6.03 -22.75
N LEU A 63 -5.58 5.08 -22.37
CA LEU A 63 -5.54 3.70 -22.88
C LEU A 63 -5.78 3.64 -24.39
N LEU A 64 -6.73 4.42 -24.91
CA LEU A 64 -6.99 4.51 -26.35
C LEU A 64 -5.83 5.14 -27.11
N ARG A 65 -5.21 6.19 -26.56
CA ARG A 65 -4.01 6.81 -27.14
C ARG A 65 -2.85 5.83 -27.19
N ARG A 66 -2.62 5.08 -26.10
CA ARG A 66 -1.56 4.07 -26.01
C ARG A 66 -1.77 2.93 -27.02
N ARG A 67 -3.01 2.49 -27.25
CA ARG A 67 -3.33 1.51 -28.30
C ARG A 67 -3.03 2.04 -29.70
N ARG A 68 -3.39 3.30 -30.02
CA ARG A 68 -3.06 3.90 -31.33
C ARG A 68 -1.56 4.00 -31.60
N PHE A 69 -0.77 4.34 -30.59
CA PHE A 69 0.69 4.32 -30.71
C PHE A 69 1.24 2.90 -30.87
N ALA A 70 0.69 1.93 -30.14
CA ALA A 70 1.11 0.53 -30.25
C ALA A 70 0.72 -0.12 -31.59
N SER A 71 -0.35 0.33 -32.24
CA SER A 71 -0.77 -0.14 -33.57
C SER A 71 0.02 0.48 -34.72
N GLY A 72 1.01 1.35 -34.45
CA GLY A 72 1.80 2.00 -35.50
C GLY A 72 0.99 2.97 -36.37
N GLU A 73 -0.19 3.40 -35.88
CA GLU A 73 -1.07 4.31 -36.60
C GLU A 73 -0.59 5.75 -36.40
N THR A 74 0.61 6.03 -36.91
CA THR A 74 1.11 7.39 -37.07
C THR A 74 0.31 8.03 -38.20
N THR A 75 -0.54 8.98 -37.85
CA THR A 75 -1.29 9.82 -38.78
C THR A 75 -0.36 10.32 -39.89
N ARG A 76 -0.58 9.83 -41.11
CA ARG A 76 0.06 10.38 -42.30
C ARG A 76 -0.88 11.46 -42.86
N ARG A 77 -0.36 12.69 -42.85
CA ARG A 77 -0.87 13.96 -43.41
C ARG A 77 -1.71 14.81 -42.47
#